data_AF-A0A7W1G1Q4-F1
#
_entry.id   AF-A0A7W1G1Q4-F1
#
_cell.length_a   1.000
_cell.length_b   1.000
_cell.length_c   1.000
_cell.angle_alpha   90.00
_cell.angle_beta   90.00
_cell.angle_gamma   90.00
#
_symmetry.space_group_name_H-M   'P 1'
#
loop_
_entity.id
_entity.type
_entity.pdbx_description
1 polymer ?
#
loop_
_entity_poly.entity_id
_entity_poly.type
_entity_poly.pdbx_seq_one_letter_code
_entity_poly.pdbx_strand_id
1 'polypeptide(L)'
;ASGGAATFVAANGTNTIEISDASYLALIGLTLDGGHRDGPFGICSRGDRPVHHLRIEDCFITDYDGNQQMTAISNHCPSWNWTIRGNRIERCGTGMYFATNGMPFIAGVIARNLVIDPLGYCLQIQNQKRPSIPGMPTAPSSTVIRDNVLIKSDRPSPDGDRPNLLLDGFPGIGPGSDDRYEVFGNLICHNPREALVQASGRVSIHDNLIVDGGFAGIVLMDHQEPLRVADIYHNTIVAVPLGVRSQRGGAARVTVTANAIFADEGVAGALRSVDNLIAARTGAASALANPSPALGEMDLHPLPGACLGTAVDLAPFAHDVEAARDFDGSQERNSERRGAYGTSGAGAWRPGPTPKP
;
A
#
# COMPACT_ATOMS: atom_id res chain seq x y z
N ALA A 1 -21.91 21.76 13.60
CA ALA A 1 -21.78 21.46 15.04
C ALA A 1 -20.33 21.71 15.44
N SER A 2 -20.09 22.37 16.57
CA SER A 2 -18.76 22.81 17.05
C SER A 2 -18.22 21.96 18.22
N GLY A 3 -18.76 20.75 18.41
CA GLY A 3 -18.17 19.77 19.33
C GLY A 3 -17.00 19.06 18.66
N GLY A 4 -15.93 18.78 19.40
CA GLY A 4 -14.82 17.96 18.91
C GLY A 4 -15.29 16.58 18.44
N ALA A 5 -14.40 15.86 17.73
CA ALA A 5 -14.66 14.49 17.29
C ALA A 5 -15.14 13.61 18.46
N ALA A 6 -16.12 12.75 18.21
CA ALA A 6 -16.56 11.78 19.22
C ALA A 6 -15.43 10.76 19.47
N THR A 7 -15.08 10.55 20.74
CA THR A 7 -14.03 9.62 21.15
C THR A 7 -14.63 8.32 21.68
N PHE A 8 -14.20 7.20 21.12
CA PHE A 8 -14.48 5.85 21.59
C PHE A 8 -13.20 5.26 22.19
N VAL A 9 -13.24 4.87 23.46
CA VAL A 9 -12.10 4.27 24.16
C VAL A 9 -12.32 2.77 24.22
N ALA A 10 -11.28 2.00 23.89
CA ALA A 10 -11.35 0.54 23.91
C ALA A 10 -11.58 0.00 25.32
N ALA A 11 -12.33 -1.10 25.38
CA ALA A 11 -12.62 -1.85 26.61
C ALA A 11 -12.12 -3.28 26.47
N ASN A 12 -11.84 -3.92 27.61
CA ASN A 12 -11.40 -5.32 27.61
C ASN A 12 -12.54 -6.24 27.15
N GLY A 13 -12.20 -7.21 26.31
CA GLY A 13 -13.12 -8.27 25.89
C GLY A 13 -14.03 -7.93 24.70
N THR A 14 -13.94 -6.73 24.14
CA THR A 14 -14.76 -6.30 22.98
C THR A 14 -13.96 -5.44 22.01
N ASN A 15 -14.28 -5.52 20.73
CA ASN A 15 -13.81 -4.55 19.74
C ASN A 15 -14.41 -3.16 20.01
N THR A 16 -13.73 -2.10 19.60
CA THR A 16 -14.18 -0.72 19.87
C THR A 16 -15.39 -0.37 19.01
N ILE A 17 -15.32 -0.69 17.71
CA ILE A 17 -16.45 -0.67 16.79
C ILE A 17 -16.49 -2.03 16.09
N GLU A 18 -17.53 -2.82 16.38
CA GLU A 18 -17.83 -4.05 15.67
C GLU A 18 -19.05 -3.87 14.76
N ILE A 19 -18.91 -4.25 13.50
CA ILE A 19 -19.95 -4.11 12.47
C ILE A 19 -20.37 -5.50 11.99
N SER A 20 -21.66 -5.79 12.04
CA SER A 20 -22.22 -7.06 11.58
C SER A 20 -23.49 -6.83 10.75
N ASP A 21 -23.69 -7.64 9.70
CA ASP A 21 -24.87 -7.61 8.80
C ASP A 21 -25.29 -6.20 8.36
N ALA A 22 -24.32 -5.41 7.89
CA ALA A 22 -24.52 -3.99 7.63
C ALA A 22 -24.13 -3.62 6.20
N SER A 23 -24.84 -2.65 5.64
CA SER A 23 -24.46 -2.04 4.37
C SER A 23 -24.75 -0.56 4.33
N TYR A 24 -24.00 0.18 3.50
CA TYR A 24 -24.16 1.62 3.30
C TYR A 24 -24.01 2.43 4.61
N LEU A 25 -23.10 1.97 5.48
CA LEU A 25 -22.73 2.64 6.72
C LEU A 25 -21.54 3.58 6.47
N ALA A 26 -21.52 4.72 7.16
CA ALA A 26 -20.39 5.64 7.15
C ALA A 26 -19.95 5.96 8.58
N LEU A 27 -18.66 5.77 8.87
CA LEU A 27 -17.98 6.18 10.09
C LEU A 27 -17.04 7.32 9.71
N ILE A 28 -17.35 8.54 10.16
CA ILE A 28 -16.68 9.75 9.71
C ILE A 28 -16.24 10.59 10.89
N GLY A 29 -14.97 11.02 10.92
CA GLY A 29 -14.49 11.99 11.90
C GLY A 29 -14.51 11.48 13.34
N LEU A 30 -14.34 10.17 13.54
CA LEU A 30 -14.31 9.55 14.87
C LEU A 30 -12.88 9.51 15.40
N THR A 31 -12.71 9.61 16.72
CA THR A 31 -11.47 9.24 17.40
C THR A 31 -11.65 7.89 18.09
N LEU A 32 -10.78 6.94 17.82
CA LEU A 32 -10.73 5.64 18.48
C LEU A 32 -9.39 5.52 19.21
N ASP A 33 -9.45 5.27 20.52
CA ASP A 33 -8.28 5.16 21.39
C ASP A 33 -8.23 3.76 22.02
N GLY A 34 -7.24 2.97 21.61
CA GLY A 34 -7.00 1.62 22.13
C GLY A 34 -6.44 1.60 23.55
N GLY A 35 -5.80 2.69 24.00
CA GLY A 35 -5.10 2.82 25.28
C GLY A 35 -4.09 1.71 25.54
N HIS A 36 -3.39 1.26 24.50
CA HIS A 36 -2.36 0.22 24.50
C HIS A 36 -2.84 -1.16 24.99
N ARG A 37 -4.14 -1.43 24.88
CA ARG A 37 -4.74 -2.68 25.38
C ARG A 37 -4.48 -3.85 24.42
N ASP A 38 -4.27 -5.02 25.00
CA ASP A 38 -4.33 -6.30 24.30
C ASP A 38 -5.79 -6.80 24.27
N GLY A 39 -6.28 -7.18 23.10
CA GLY A 39 -7.59 -7.78 22.88
C GLY A 39 -8.51 -7.03 21.90
N PRO A 40 -8.68 -5.70 22.01
CA PRO A 40 -9.64 -4.98 21.18
C PRO A 40 -9.06 -4.63 19.81
N PHE A 41 -9.85 -4.85 18.75
CA PHE A 41 -9.64 -4.16 17.47
C PHE A 41 -10.31 -2.78 17.47
N GLY A 42 -9.84 -1.90 16.58
CA GLY A 42 -10.42 -0.58 16.34
C GLY A 42 -11.79 -0.68 15.67
N ILE A 43 -11.79 -0.73 14.33
CA ILE A 43 -12.99 -0.94 13.51
C ILE A 43 -12.89 -2.32 12.86
N CYS A 44 -13.81 -3.20 13.19
CA CYS A 44 -13.80 -4.59 12.72
C CYS A 44 -15.17 -4.99 12.18
N SER A 45 -15.23 -5.59 10.99
CA SER A 45 -16.43 -6.34 10.59
C SER A 45 -16.37 -7.79 11.05
N ARG A 46 -17.47 -8.32 11.58
CA ARG A 46 -17.54 -9.68 12.14
C ARG A 46 -18.91 -10.32 11.93
N GLY A 47 -18.93 -11.65 12.06
CA GLY A 47 -20.12 -12.49 11.94
C GLY A 47 -20.16 -13.25 10.62
N ASP A 48 -21.24 -13.97 10.38
CA ASP A 48 -21.39 -14.81 9.18
C ASP A 48 -22.02 -14.06 8.00
N ARG A 49 -22.59 -12.88 8.28
CA ARG A 49 -23.29 -12.05 7.30
C ARG A 49 -22.34 -11.00 6.72
N PRO A 50 -22.50 -10.64 5.43
CA PRO A 50 -21.61 -9.68 4.81
C PRO A 50 -21.68 -8.27 5.42
N VAL A 51 -20.58 -7.54 5.30
CA VAL A 51 -20.54 -6.09 5.54
C VAL A 51 -20.00 -5.40 4.29
N HIS A 52 -20.79 -4.55 3.64
CA HIS A 52 -20.41 -4.01 2.33
C HIS A 52 -20.82 -2.56 2.12
N HIS A 53 -20.18 -1.86 1.18
CA HIS A 53 -20.42 -0.44 0.95
C HIS A 53 -20.21 0.40 2.23
N LEU A 54 -19.16 0.06 3.00
CA LEU A 54 -18.77 0.79 4.20
C LEU A 54 -17.87 1.97 3.81
N ARG A 55 -18.06 3.12 4.48
CA ARG A 55 -17.14 4.26 4.42
C ARG A 55 -16.50 4.48 5.78
N ILE A 56 -15.18 4.49 5.84
CA ILE A 56 -14.41 4.85 7.04
C ILE A 56 -13.53 6.04 6.64
N GLU A 57 -13.89 7.24 7.12
CA GLU A 57 -13.34 8.48 6.60
C GLU A 57 -12.90 9.45 7.68
N ASP A 58 -11.73 10.05 7.49
CA ASP A 58 -11.22 11.13 8.33
C ASP A 58 -11.22 10.78 9.84
N CYS A 59 -11.09 9.50 10.18
CA CYS A 59 -10.99 9.03 11.56
C CYS A 59 -9.55 9.10 12.06
N PHE A 60 -9.39 9.32 13.37
CA PHE A 60 -8.13 9.17 14.08
C PHE A 60 -8.18 7.90 14.93
N ILE A 61 -7.35 6.92 14.63
CA ILE A 61 -7.35 5.59 15.29
C ILE A 61 -5.96 5.39 15.89
N THR A 62 -5.87 5.22 17.20
CA THR A 62 -4.58 5.23 17.87
C THR A 62 -4.46 4.29 19.05
N ASP A 63 -3.23 3.90 19.39
CA ASP A 63 -2.87 3.16 20.60
C ASP A 63 -3.50 1.76 20.68
N TYR A 64 -3.65 1.10 19.52
CA TYR A 64 -4.05 -0.30 19.38
C TYR A 64 -2.82 -1.22 19.28
N ASP A 65 -1.75 -0.94 20.03
CA ASP A 65 -0.45 -1.64 19.96
C ASP A 65 -0.14 -2.48 21.20
N GLY A 66 -1.15 -2.89 21.97
CA GLY A 66 -0.99 -3.82 23.09
C GLY A 66 -0.34 -5.15 22.67
N ASN A 67 -0.53 -5.57 21.42
CA ASN A 67 0.30 -6.56 20.75
C ASN A 67 0.26 -6.35 19.22
N GLN A 68 1.08 -7.13 18.49
CA GLN A 68 1.19 -7.01 17.03
C GLN A 68 -0.06 -7.46 16.24
N GLN A 69 -0.92 -8.29 16.84
CA GLN A 69 -2.16 -8.79 16.23
C GLN A 69 -3.32 -7.79 16.34
N MET A 70 -3.20 -6.73 17.14
CA MET A 70 -4.27 -5.73 17.30
C MET A 70 -4.38 -4.85 16.06
N THR A 71 -5.54 -4.90 15.40
CA THR A 71 -5.78 -4.22 14.12
C THR A 71 -6.57 -2.93 14.31
N ALA A 72 -6.16 -1.86 13.65
CA ALA A 72 -6.91 -0.61 13.67
C ALA A 72 -8.15 -0.67 12.76
N ILE A 73 -8.03 -1.23 11.54
CA ILE A 73 -9.18 -1.51 10.66
C ILE A 73 -9.04 -2.93 10.09
N SER A 74 -10.09 -3.74 10.19
CA SER A 74 -10.07 -5.11 9.66
C SER A 74 -11.42 -5.63 9.21
N ASN A 75 -11.39 -6.68 8.36
CA ASN A 75 -12.56 -7.49 8.07
C ASN A 75 -12.37 -8.95 8.51
N HIS A 76 -13.38 -9.48 9.19
CA HIS A 76 -13.47 -10.88 9.62
C HIS A 76 -14.77 -11.55 9.15
N CYS A 77 -15.51 -10.89 8.26
CA CYS A 77 -16.62 -11.46 7.50
C CYS A 77 -16.52 -11.04 6.02
N PRO A 78 -17.30 -11.67 5.11
CA PRO A 78 -17.28 -11.29 3.70
C PRO A 78 -17.56 -9.81 3.49
N SER A 79 -16.64 -9.11 2.84
CA SER A 79 -16.68 -7.66 2.72
C SER A 79 -16.37 -7.19 1.30
N TRP A 80 -17.10 -6.20 0.81
CA TRP A 80 -16.85 -5.60 -0.51
C TRP A 80 -17.26 -4.13 -0.61
N ASN A 81 -16.68 -3.41 -1.56
CA ASN A 81 -16.95 -2.00 -1.85
C ASN A 81 -16.71 -1.10 -0.62
N TRP A 82 -15.69 -1.38 0.18
CA TRP A 82 -15.30 -0.50 1.28
C TRP A 82 -14.49 0.68 0.76
N THR A 83 -14.77 1.89 1.26
CA THR A 83 -13.93 3.07 1.07
C THR A 83 -13.31 3.45 2.41
N ILE A 84 -11.99 3.36 2.51
CA ILE A 84 -11.20 3.71 3.68
C ILE A 84 -10.29 4.85 3.28
N ARG A 85 -10.63 6.08 3.69
CA ARG A 85 -9.90 7.26 3.21
C ARG A 85 -9.65 8.35 4.24
N GLY A 86 -8.53 9.06 4.10
CA GLY A 86 -8.23 10.22 4.95
C GLY A 86 -8.00 9.88 6.43
N ASN A 87 -7.90 8.60 6.79
CA ASN A 87 -7.74 8.20 8.19
C ASN A 87 -6.29 8.40 8.64
N ARG A 88 -6.11 8.78 9.90
CA ARG A 88 -4.83 8.80 10.59
C ARG A 88 -4.79 7.63 11.58
N ILE A 89 -3.88 6.70 11.36
CA ILE A 89 -3.70 5.50 12.16
C ILE A 89 -2.29 5.52 12.75
N GLU A 90 -2.19 5.47 14.08
CA GLU A 90 -0.90 5.57 14.77
C GLU A 90 -0.78 4.57 15.90
N ARG A 91 0.42 3.98 16.06
CA ARG A 91 0.74 3.13 17.22
C ARG A 91 -0.28 1.99 17.35
N CYS A 92 -0.34 1.16 16.32
CA CYS A 92 -1.19 -0.04 16.29
C CYS A 92 -0.35 -1.30 16.18
N GLY A 93 -0.92 -2.46 16.51
CA GLY A 93 -0.31 -3.74 16.18
C GLY A 93 -0.16 -3.89 14.68
N THR A 94 -1.27 -3.79 13.96
CA THR A 94 -1.35 -3.74 12.50
C THR A 94 -2.31 -2.63 12.07
N GLY A 95 -1.91 -1.81 11.10
CA GLY A 95 -2.73 -0.67 10.67
C GLY A 95 -4.04 -1.11 10.03
N MET A 96 -3.93 -1.86 8.94
CA MET A 96 -5.09 -2.37 8.21
C MET A 96 -4.89 -3.83 7.84
N TYR A 97 -5.91 -4.66 8.08
CA TYR A 97 -5.79 -6.10 7.92
C TYR A 97 -7.05 -6.69 7.27
N PHE A 98 -6.90 -7.08 6.02
CA PHE A 98 -8.02 -7.54 5.21
C PHE A 98 -7.86 -8.97 4.73
N ALA A 99 -9.01 -9.53 4.40
CA ALA A 99 -9.23 -10.93 4.09
C ALA A 99 -8.84 -11.91 5.19
N THR A 100 -9.06 -11.52 6.44
CA THR A 100 -8.69 -12.33 7.60
C THR A 100 -9.33 -13.70 7.55
N ASN A 101 -8.51 -14.75 7.75
CA ASN A 101 -8.94 -16.14 7.76
C ASN A 101 -9.67 -16.57 6.47
N GLY A 102 -9.30 -15.97 5.34
CA GLY A 102 -9.85 -16.28 4.02
C GLY A 102 -11.26 -15.72 3.77
N MET A 103 -11.71 -14.75 4.57
CA MET A 103 -12.90 -13.96 4.24
C MET A 103 -12.58 -13.02 3.06
N PRO A 104 -13.49 -12.80 2.10
CA PRO A 104 -13.20 -11.93 0.97
C PRO A 104 -13.15 -10.44 1.37
N PHE A 105 -12.26 -9.66 0.75
CA PHE A 105 -12.24 -8.21 0.76
C PHE A 105 -12.10 -7.67 -0.67
N ILE A 106 -13.23 -7.34 -1.29
CA ILE A 106 -13.32 -7.14 -2.74
C ILE A 106 -13.63 -5.69 -3.10
N ALA A 107 -12.99 -5.19 -4.16
CA ALA A 107 -13.28 -3.88 -4.74
C ALA A 107 -13.18 -2.73 -3.72
N GLY A 108 -12.18 -2.80 -2.84
CA GLY A 108 -11.92 -1.77 -1.84
C GLY A 108 -11.18 -0.57 -2.43
N VAL A 109 -11.40 0.61 -1.85
CA VAL A 109 -10.60 1.82 -2.10
C VAL A 109 -9.95 2.23 -0.78
N ILE A 110 -8.63 2.13 -0.71
CA ILE A 110 -7.80 2.53 0.43
C ILE A 110 -6.98 3.74 -0.01
N ALA A 111 -7.42 4.94 0.35
CA ALA A 111 -6.89 6.17 -0.23
C ALA A 111 -6.55 7.26 0.77
N ARG A 112 -5.38 7.92 0.64
CA ARG A 112 -5.00 9.08 1.47
C ARG A 112 -5.00 8.81 2.98
N ASN A 113 -4.71 7.58 3.39
CA ASN A 113 -4.55 7.27 4.81
C ASN A 113 -3.09 7.47 5.23
N LEU A 114 -2.89 7.95 6.46
CA LEU A 114 -1.60 7.91 7.15
C LEU A 114 -1.62 6.73 8.11
N VAL A 115 -0.66 5.81 7.95
CA VAL A 115 -0.38 4.73 8.91
C VAL A 115 1.05 4.87 9.37
N ILE A 116 1.26 5.14 10.66
CA ILE A 116 2.58 5.37 11.22
C ILE A 116 2.80 4.59 12.51
N ASP A 117 4.02 4.10 12.67
CA ASP A 117 4.48 3.36 13.84
C ASP A 117 3.65 2.08 14.18
N PRO A 118 3.26 1.24 13.20
CA PRO A 118 2.71 -0.07 13.54
C PRO A 118 3.82 -1.04 13.99
N LEU A 119 3.49 -1.98 14.87
CA LEU A 119 4.39 -3.10 15.21
C LEU A 119 4.60 -4.04 14.01
N GLY A 120 3.49 -4.42 13.37
CA GLY A 120 3.37 -5.34 12.25
C GLY A 120 3.22 -4.61 10.92
N TYR A 121 2.18 -4.93 10.14
CA TYR A 121 1.97 -4.32 8.83
C TYR A 121 1.39 -2.91 8.95
N CYS A 122 1.71 -2.02 8.00
CA CYS A 122 0.85 -0.85 7.78
C CYS A 122 -0.46 -1.31 7.13
N LEU A 123 -0.37 -2.18 6.11
CA LEU A 123 -1.49 -2.78 5.41
C LEU A 123 -1.14 -4.20 4.96
N GLN A 124 -2.00 -5.17 5.29
CA GLN A 124 -2.01 -6.47 4.65
C GLN A 124 -3.38 -6.77 4.05
N ILE A 125 -3.38 -7.31 2.83
CA ILE A 125 -4.54 -8.00 2.25
C ILE A 125 -4.12 -9.46 2.04
N GLN A 126 -4.73 -10.36 2.80
CA GLN A 126 -4.51 -11.80 2.66
C GLN A 126 -5.13 -12.36 1.39
N ASN A 127 -4.89 -13.66 1.16
CA ASN A 127 -5.34 -14.39 -0.01
C ASN A 127 -6.86 -14.26 -0.22
N GLN A 128 -7.25 -13.86 -1.43
CA GLN A 128 -8.65 -13.65 -1.76
C GLN A 128 -9.37 -14.95 -2.12
N LYS A 129 -10.63 -15.02 -1.72
CA LYS A 129 -11.62 -15.96 -2.23
C LYS A 129 -12.74 -15.18 -2.90
N ARG A 130 -13.46 -15.81 -3.82
CA ARG A 130 -14.65 -15.23 -4.46
C ARG A 130 -15.84 -16.18 -4.38
N PRO A 131 -16.41 -16.37 -3.17
CA PRO A 131 -17.63 -17.16 -3.02
C PRO A 131 -18.82 -16.47 -3.70
N SER A 132 -19.80 -17.27 -4.12
CA SER A 132 -21.08 -16.74 -4.62
C SER A 132 -21.93 -16.25 -3.45
N ILE A 133 -21.89 -14.95 -3.18
CA ILE A 133 -22.70 -14.29 -2.15
C ILE A 133 -23.66 -13.32 -2.84
N PRO A 134 -24.97 -13.34 -2.52
CA PRO A 134 -25.93 -12.39 -3.08
C PRO A 134 -25.46 -10.93 -2.92
N GLY A 135 -25.42 -10.19 -4.02
CA GLY A 135 -25.00 -8.78 -4.04
C GLY A 135 -23.49 -8.55 -4.13
N MET A 136 -22.65 -9.59 -4.02
CA MET A 136 -21.22 -9.45 -4.26
C MET A 136 -20.93 -9.31 -5.77
N PRO A 137 -20.05 -8.39 -6.18
CA PRO A 137 -19.66 -8.25 -7.58
C PRO A 137 -19.08 -9.55 -8.17
N THR A 138 -19.54 -9.94 -9.35
CA THR A 138 -19.07 -11.14 -10.07
C THR A 138 -18.11 -10.84 -11.21
N ALA A 139 -18.16 -9.61 -11.75
CA ALA A 139 -17.20 -9.14 -12.75
C ALA A 139 -15.80 -8.97 -12.14
N PRO A 140 -14.73 -9.00 -12.97
CA PRO A 140 -13.38 -8.63 -12.53
C PRO A 140 -13.39 -7.29 -11.80
N SER A 141 -12.64 -7.19 -10.71
CA SER A 141 -12.61 -6.01 -9.85
C SER A 141 -11.18 -5.64 -9.45
N SER A 142 -10.99 -4.35 -9.15
CA SER A 142 -9.72 -3.84 -8.64
C SER A 142 -9.87 -3.40 -7.19
N THR A 143 -8.91 -3.78 -6.34
CA THR A 143 -8.72 -3.11 -5.05
C THR A 143 -7.64 -2.03 -5.21
N VAL A 144 -8.03 -0.79 -5.01
CA VAL A 144 -7.19 0.40 -5.23
C VAL A 144 -6.55 0.84 -3.92
N ILE A 145 -5.22 0.98 -3.92
CA ILE A 145 -4.42 1.43 -2.78
C ILE A 145 -3.60 2.63 -3.25
N ARG A 146 -4.09 3.84 -2.94
CA ARG A 146 -3.48 5.05 -3.49
C ARG A 146 -3.26 6.19 -2.53
N ASP A 147 -2.26 6.99 -2.80
CA ASP A 147 -2.01 8.23 -2.05
C ASP A 147 -1.83 8.03 -0.53
N ASN A 148 -1.55 6.80 -0.08
CA ASN A 148 -1.36 6.51 1.34
C ASN A 148 0.08 6.83 1.76
N VAL A 149 0.26 7.09 3.05
CA VAL A 149 1.56 7.24 3.69
C VAL A 149 1.71 6.11 4.70
N LEU A 150 2.60 5.16 4.41
CA LEU A 150 2.79 3.92 5.15
C LEU A 150 4.21 3.87 5.73
N ILE A 151 4.33 4.23 7.01
CA ILE A 151 5.61 4.45 7.68
C ILE A 151 5.75 3.47 8.86
N LYS A 152 6.81 2.65 8.87
CA LYS A 152 7.16 1.89 10.07
C LYS A 152 8.21 2.63 10.90
N SER A 153 8.60 2.03 12.01
CA SER A 153 9.68 2.47 12.88
C SER A 153 10.61 1.31 13.20
N ASP A 154 11.64 1.60 14.01
CA ASP A 154 12.54 0.59 14.54
C ASP A 154 11.92 -0.31 15.63
N ARG A 155 10.69 -0.04 16.08
CA ARG A 155 10.02 -0.85 17.12
C ARG A 155 10.03 -2.33 16.76
N PRO A 156 10.34 -3.25 17.69
CA PRO A 156 10.35 -4.69 17.40
C PRO A 156 9.00 -5.21 16.88
N SER A 157 9.07 -6.27 16.07
CA SER A 157 7.91 -7.00 15.55
C SER A 157 7.83 -8.36 16.27
N PRO A 158 7.23 -8.43 17.48
CA PRO A 158 7.35 -9.59 18.38
C PRO A 158 6.81 -10.91 17.80
N ASP A 159 5.85 -10.85 16.88
CA ASP A 159 5.27 -12.02 16.20
C ASP A 159 5.91 -12.26 14.82
N GLY A 160 7.16 -11.81 14.64
CA GLY A 160 7.93 -11.90 13.40
C GLY A 160 7.81 -10.66 12.52
N ASP A 161 8.87 -10.37 11.78
CA ASP A 161 8.99 -9.19 10.94
C ASP A 161 8.01 -9.18 9.78
N ARG A 162 7.46 -7.98 9.51
CA ARG A 162 6.40 -7.74 8.52
C ARG A 162 6.80 -6.59 7.58
N PRO A 163 6.50 -6.68 6.27
CA PRO A 163 6.61 -5.55 5.36
C PRO A 163 5.62 -4.42 5.71
N ASN A 164 5.78 -3.24 5.09
CA ASN A 164 4.81 -2.16 5.26
C ASN A 164 3.50 -2.53 4.57
N LEU A 165 3.61 -3.03 3.33
CA LEU A 165 2.51 -3.45 2.49
C LEU A 165 2.70 -4.92 2.06
N LEU A 166 1.73 -5.79 2.37
CA LEU A 166 1.67 -7.16 1.85
C LEU A 166 0.36 -7.42 1.11
N LEU A 167 0.46 -7.85 -0.14
CA LEU A 167 -0.67 -8.24 -0.98
C LEU A 167 -0.53 -9.70 -1.41
N ASP A 168 -1.45 -10.54 -0.97
CA ASP A 168 -1.55 -11.94 -1.42
C ASP A 168 -2.55 -12.05 -2.58
N GLY A 169 -2.50 -13.16 -3.31
CA GLY A 169 -3.14 -13.26 -4.63
C GLY A 169 -4.65 -13.50 -4.64
N PHE A 170 -5.12 -13.84 -5.83
CA PHE A 170 -6.52 -14.09 -6.17
C PHE A 170 -6.67 -15.52 -6.70
N PRO A 171 -7.90 -16.08 -6.71
CA PRO A 171 -8.15 -17.41 -7.25
C PRO A 171 -7.58 -17.59 -8.68
N GLY A 172 -7.12 -18.80 -8.98
CA GLY A 172 -6.58 -19.10 -10.32
C GLY A 172 -7.62 -19.22 -11.44
N ILE A 173 -8.88 -19.50 -11.09
CA ILE A 173 -10.00 -19.73 -12.02
C ILE A 173 -11.32 -19.22 -11.42
N GLY A 174 -12.30 -18.97 -12.28
CA GLY A 174 -13.65 -18.58 -11.86
C GLY A 174 -13.73 -17.11 -11.42
N PRO A 175 -14.76 -16.73 -10.64
CA PRO A 175 -14.92 -15.36 -10.17
C PRO A 175 -13.64 -14.82 -9.49
N GLY A 176 -13.26 -13.61 -9.89
CA GLY A 176 -12.04 -12.91 -9.49
C GLY A 176 -10.71 -13.52 -9.93
N SER A 177 -10.73 -14.50 -10.84
CA SER A 177 -9.49 -14.91 -11.50
C SER A 177 -8.82 -13.80 -12.29
N ASP A 178 -9.53 -12.73 -12.60
CA ASP A 178 -9.02 -11.55 -13.30
C ASP A 178 -9.03 -10.29 -12.41
N ASP A 179 -9.19 -10.47 -11.09
CA ASP A 179 -9.02 -9.35 -10.16
C ASP A 179 -7.57 -8.88 -10.11
N ARG A 180 -7.40 -7.65 -9.62
CA ARG A 180 -6.10 -7.00 -9.51
C ARG A 180 -6.01 -6.08 -8.29
N TYR A 181 -4.78 -5.86 -7.83
CA TYR A 181 -4.45 -4.71 -7.00
C TYR A 181 -3.85 -3.60 -7.84
N GLU A 182 -4.18 -2.36 -7.52
CA GLU A 182 -3.64 -1.16 -8.15
C GLU A 182 -3.04 -0.26 -7.08
N VAL A 183 -1.72 -0.18 -7.02
CA VAL A 183 -0.95 0.45 -5.94
C VAL A 183 -0.19 1.66 -6.49
N PHE A 184 -0.66 2.87 -6.21
CA PHE A 184 -0.03 4.07 -6.80
C PHE A 184 -0.09 5.35 -5.99
N GLY A 185 0.85 6.25 -6.24
CA GLY A 185 0.90 7.56 -5.56
C GLY A 185 1.22 7.46 -4.06
N ASN A 186 1.61 6.29 -3.54
CA ASN A 186 1.85 6.08 -2.11
C ASN A 186 3.28 6.47 -1.72
N LEU A 187 3.46 6.95 -0.50
CA LEU A 187 4.75 6.96 0.21
C LEU A 187 4.81 5.70 1.08
N ILE A 188 5.79 4.84 0.83
CA ILE A 188 6.05 3.63 1.62
C ILE A 188 7.48 3.76 2.14
N CYS A 189 7.62 4.07 3.43
CA CYS A 189 8.88 4.55 3.98
C CYS A 189 9.25 3.80 5.26
N HIS A 190 10.56 3.59 5.42
CA HIS A 190 11.20 3.04 6.59
C HIS A 190 10.72 1.63 6.98
N ASN A 191 11.62 0.65 6.88
CA ASN A 191 11.44 -0.68 7.49
C ASN A 191 12.79 -1.36 7.65
N PRO A 192 13.34 -1.48 8.86
CA PRO A 192 14.71 -1.95 9.05
C PRO A 192 14.89 -3.47 8.85
N ARG A 193 13.80 -4.26 8.76
CA ARG A 193 13.89 -5.72 8.90
C ARG A 193 13.27 -6.51 7.75
N GLU A 194 12.40 -5.91 6.96
CA GLU A 194 11.70 -6.57 5.85
C GLU A 194 11.63 -5.69 4.60
N ALA A 195 11.12 -6.26 3.51
CA ALA A 195 10.82 -5.48 2.31
C ALA A 195 9.76 -4.41 2.60
N LEU A 196 9.81 -3.26 1.92
CA LEU A 196 8.75 -2.25 2.05
C LEU A 196 7.42 -2.76 1.45
N VAL A 197 7.49 -3.42 0.30
CA VAL A 197 6.34 -4.04 -0.39
C VAL A 197 6.62 -5.50 -0.70
N GLN A 198 5.65 -6.37 -0.37
CA GLN A 198 5.58 -7.74 -0.86
C GLN A 198 4.26 -7.97 -1.62
N ALA A 199 4.31 -8.58 -2.79
CA ALA A 199 3.10 -8.85 -3.58
C ALA A 199 3.12 -10.18 -4.36
N SER A 200 1.95 -10.80 -4.45
CA SER A 200 1.63 -11.95 -5.31
C SER A 200 0.40 -11.66 -6.20
N GLY A 201 -0.06 -12.65 -6.96
CA GLY A 201 -1.27 -12.57 -7.78
C GLY A 201 -1.12 -11.66 -9.00
N ARG A 202 -2.01 -10.66 -9.12
CA ARG A 202 -2.01 -9.66 -10.20
C ARG A 202 -1.96 -8.27 -9.61
N VAL A 203 -0.92 -7.53 -9.92
CA VAL A 203 -0.68 -6.22 -9.32
C VAL A 203 -0.08 -5.24 -10.33
N SER A 204 -0.53 -3.99 -10.29
CA SER A 204 0.24 -2.84 -10.76
C SER A 204 0.77 -2.04 -9.58
N ILE A 205 2.05 -1.69 -9.61
CA ILE A 205 2.71 -0.84 -8.61
C ILE A 205 3.40 0.28 -9.36
N HIS A 206 2.86 1.49 -9.28
CA HIS A 206 3.39 2.62 -10.05
C HIS A 206 3.29 3.96 -9.35
N ASP A 207 4.16 4.92 -9.73
CA ASP A 207 4.17 6.26 -9.13
C ASP A 207 4.25 6.23 -7.60
N ASN A 208 4.96 5.26 -7.00
CA ASN A 208 5.16 5.25 -5.56
C ASN A 208 6.56 5.79 -5.22
N LEU A 209 6.67 6.40 -4.05
CA LEU A 209 7.95 6.66 -3.39
C LEU A 209 8.21 5.54 -2.39
N ILE A 210 9.29 4.79 -2.62
CA ILE A 210 9.64 3.61 -1.83
C ILE A 210 11.03 3.86 -1.24
N VAL A 211 11.08 4.08 0.07
CA VAL A 211 12.23 4.74 0.71
C VAL A 211 12.65 4.04 2.00
N ASP A 212 13.95 3.88 2.19
CA ASP A 212 14.55 3.49 3.49
C ASP A 212 14.16 2.07 3.97
N GLY A 213 14.31 1.08 3.09
CA GLY A 213 14.08 -0.33 3.43
C GLY A 213 15.39 -1.04 3.78
N GLY A 214 15.43 -1.79 4.88
CA GLY A 214 16.59 -2.56 5.35
C GLY A 214 16.88 -3.83 4.56
N PHE A 215 15.93 -4.27 3.72
CA PHE A 215 16.08 -5.45 2.86
C PHE A 215 15.86 -5.12 1.38
N ALA A 216 14.62 -4.78 1.01
CA ALA A 216 14.27 -4.50 -0.38
C ALA A 216 13.15 -3.46 -0.47
N GLY A 217 13.07 -2.74 -1.60
CA GLY A 217 11.92 -1.91 -1.93
C GLY A 217 10.69 -2.76 -2.23
N ILE A 218 10.77 -3.58 -3.28
CA ILE A 218 9.67 -4.45 -3.73
C ILE A 218 10.15 -5.89 -3.86
N VAL A 219 9.42 -6.83 -3.27
CA VAL A 219 9.60 -8.27 -3.51
C VAL A 219 8.32 -8.85 -4.09
N LEU A 220 8.44 -9.48 -5.25
CA LEU A 220 7.37 -10.18 -5.94
C LEU A 220 7.62 -11.68 -5.82
N MET A 221 6.68 -12.42 -5.24
CA MET A 221 6.86 -13.84 -4.95
C MET A 221 5.53 -14.58 -4.89
N ASP A 222 5.60 -15.91 -4.96
CA ASP A 222 4.45 -16.74 -4.65
C ASP A 222 4.17 -16.67 -3.14
N HIS A 223 2.90 -16.55 -2.78
CA HIS A 223 2.43 -16.62 -1.40
C HIS A 223 1.50 -17.85 -1.28
N GLN A 224 0.26 -17.67 -0.81
CA GLN A 224 -0.74 -18.75 -0.89
C GLN A 224 -1.18 -18.98 -2.33
N GLU A 225 -1.36 -17.90 -3.08
CA GLU A 225 -1.56 -17.95 -4.53
C GLU A 225 -0.27 -17.55 -5.25
N PRO A 226 -0.04 -18.08 -6.47
CA PRO A 226 1.15 -17.77 -7.24
C PRO A 226 1.11 -16.33 -7.76
N LEU A 227 2.30 -15.77 -7.96
CA LEU A 227 2.47 -14.57 -8.75
C LEU A 227 2.07 -14.89 -10.20
N ARG A 228 1.27 -14.02 -10.82
CA ARG A 228 0.78 -14.20 -12.19
C ARG A 228 1.16 -13.03 -13.07
N VAL A 229 0.89 -11.82 -12.60
CA VAL A 229 1.20 -10.57 -13.31
C VAL A 229 1.69 -9.53 -12.32
N ALA A 230 2.82 -8.90 -12.61
CA ALA A 230 3.27 -7.70 -11.92
C ALA A 230 3.78 -6.68 -12.93
N ASP A 231 3.13 -5.51 -12.94
CA ASP A 231 3.53 -4.36 -13.74
C ASP A 231 4.06 -3.26 -12.80
N ILE A 232 5.39 -3.09 -12.79
CA ILE A 232 6.12 -2.21 -11.87
C ILE A 232 6.70 -1.06 -12.69
N TYR A 233 6.14 0.14 -12.58
CA TYR A 233 6.57 1.23 -13.45
C TYR A 233 6.59 2.59 -12.79
N HIS A 234 7.52 3.45 -13.21
CA HIS A 234 7.59 4.84 -12.72
C HIS A 234 7.59 4.97 -11.18
N ASN A 235 8.12 3.99 -10.44
CA ASN A 235 8.37 4.18 -9.01
C ASN A 235 9.72 4.86 -8.82
N THR A 236 9.83 5.71 -7.80
CA THR A 236 11.13 6.19 -7.30
C THR A 236 11.50 5.39 -6.06
N ILE A 237 12.55 4.59 -6.17
CA ILE A 237 13.03 3.69 -5.12
C ILE A 237 14.41 4.16 -4.68
N VAL A 238 14.57 4.52 -3.40
CA VAL A 238 15.82 5.09 -2.86
C VAL A 238 16.14 4.50 -1.50
N ALA A 239 17.43 4.51 -1.14
CA ALA A 239 17.91 4.09 0.18
C ALA A 239 17.49 2.65 0.56
N VAL A 240 17.55 1.72 -0.40
CA VAL A 240 17.31 0.29 -0.17
C VAL A 240 18.53 -0.53 -0.62
N PRO A 241 18.86 -1.66 0.03
CA PRO A 241 19.86 -2.59 -0.49
C PRO A 241 19.45 -3.17 -1.84
N LEU A 242 18.19 -3.61 -1.97
CA LEU A 242 17.66 -4.17 -3.21
C LEU A 242 16.44 -3.37 -3.69
N GLY A 243 16.41 -2.93 -4.95
CA GLY A 243 15.29 -2.19 -5.54
C GLY A 243 14.04 -3.06 -5.75
N VAL A 244 14.06 -3.91 -6.78
CA VAL A 244 12.95 -4.83 -7.12
C VAL A 244 13.44 -6.26 -7.29
N ARG A 245 12.88 -7.22 -6.56
CA ARG A 245 13.16 -8.65 -6.73
C ARG A 245 11.93 -9.42 -7.21
N SER A 246 12.12 -10.32 -8.16
CA SER A 246 11.14 -11.34 -8.54
C SER A 246 11.64 -12.73 -8.15
N GLN A 247 10.98 -13.35 -7.17
CA GLN A 247 11.17 -14.74 -6.73
C GLN A 247 10.00 -15.60 -7.18
N ARG A 248 9.66 -15.53 -8.47
CA ARG A 248 8.52 -16.27 -9.03
C ARG A 248 8.84 -17.74 -9.28
N GLY A 249 7.83 -18.60 -9.08
CA GLY A 249 7.73 -19.88 -9.78
C GLY A 249 7.05 -19.73 -11.16
N GLY A 250 7.35 -20.61 -12.12
CA GLY A 250 6.54 -20.79 -13.33
C GLY A 250 6.53 -19.62 -14.34
N ALA A 251 5.35 -19.39 -14.94
CA ALA A 251 5.16 -18.56 -16.15
C ALA A 251 4.67 -17.12 -15.88
N ALA A 252 4.83 -16.60 -14.66
CA ALA A 252 4.35 -15.25 -14.33
C ALA A 252 4.96 -14.18 -15.24
N ARG A 253 4.18 -13.16 -15.61
CA ARG A 253 4.65 -11.98 -16.36
C ARG A 253 5.03 -10.88 -15.37
N VAL A 254 6.31 -10.57 -15.29
CA VAL A 254 6.82 -9.49 -14.42
C VAL A 254 7.54 -8.47 -15.29
N THR A 255 7.01 -7.26 -15.36
CA THR A 255 7.59 -6.12 -16.08
C THR A 255 8.05 -5.08 -15.09
N VAL A 256 9.30 -4.63 -15.19
CA VAL A 256 9.85 -3.51 -14.43
C VAL A 256 10.31 -2.47 -15.45
N THR A 257 9.62 -1.33 -15.56
CA THR A 257 9.91 -0.36 -16.61
C THR A 257 9.83 1.09 -16.16
N ALA A 258 10.69 1.96 -16.69
CA ALA A 258 10.67 3.40 -16.42
C ALA A 258 10.74 3.80 -14.93
N ASN A 259 11.27 2.95 -14.06
CA ASN A 259 11.49 3.30 -12.65
C ASN A 259 12.81 4.08 -12.48
N ALA A 260 12.92 4.86 -11.41
CA ALA A 260 14.19 5.42 -10.92
C ALA A 260 14.59 4.68 -9.65
N ILE A 261 15.66 3.88 -9.71
CA ILE A 261 16.06 2.94 -8.66
C ILE A 261 17.50 3.24 -8.24
N PHE A 262 17.67 3.67 -6.99
CA PHE A 262 18.94 3.97 -6.36
C PHE A 262 19.17 2.98 -5.21
N ALA A 263 19.82 1.86 -5.52
CA ALA A 263 19.99 0.70 -4.63
C ALA A 263 21.38 0.07 -4.80
N ASP A 264 21.80 -0.81 -3.89
CA ASP A 264 23.04 -1.59 -4.11
C ASP A 264 22.84 -2.60 -5.24
N GLU A 265 21.69 -3.26 -5.27
CA GLU A 265 21.22 -4.12 -6.35
C GLU A 265 19.88 -3.58 -6.88
N GLY A 266 19.87 -3.03 -8.11
CA GLY A 266 18.68 -2.38 -8.66
C GLY A 266 17.50 -3.33 -8.91
N VAL A 267 17.74 -4.40 -9.66
CA VAL A 267 16.73 -5.41 -9.99
C VAL A 267 17.32 -6.82 -9.94
N ALA A 268 16.55 -7.79 -9.46
CA ALA A 268 17.01 -9.16 -9.27
C ALA A 268 15.93 -10.21 -9.61
N GLY A 269 16.38 -11.39 -10.05
CA GLY A 269 15.52 -12.55 -10.31
C GLY A 269 14.84 -12.56 -11.69
N ALA A 270 13.84 -13.43 -11.85
CA ALA A 270 13.19 -13.66 -13.14
C ALA A 270 12.15 -12.58 -13.44
N LEU A 271 12.55 -11.55 -14.17
CA LEU A 271 11.72 -10.42 -14.59
C LEU A 271 12.20 -9.80 -15.91
N ARG A 272 11.35 -9.02 -16.57
CA ARG A 272 11.70 -8.20 -17.72
C ARG A 272 11.97 -6.77 -17.26
N SER A 273 13.24 -6.38 -17.18
CA SER A 273 13.65 -5.00 -16.89
C SER A 273 13.85 -4.22 -18.18
N VAL A 274 13.20 -3.08 -18.34
CA VAL A 274 13.27 -2.24 -19.55
C VAL A 274 13.42 -0.79 -19.13
N ASP A 275 14.41 -0.10 -19.67
CA ASP A 275 14.49 1.36 -19.56
C ASP A 275 14.32 1.89 -18.12
N ASN A 276 14.88 1.24 -17.11
CA ASN A 276 14.91 1.78 -15.76
C ASN A 276 16.17 2.64 -15.58
N LEU A 277 16.09 3.77 -14.88
CA LEU A 277 17.28 4.44 -14.36
C LEU A 277 17.73 3.68 -13.11
N ILE A 278 18.81 2.89 -13.23
CA ILE A 278 19.38 2.12 -12.12
C ILE A 278 20.76 2.68 -11.80
N ALA A 279 20.96 3.09 -10.55
CA ALA A 279 22.23 3.57 -10.05
C ALA A 279 22.47 3.11 -8.60
N ALA A 280 23.71 3.24 -8.13
CA ALA A 280 24.04 3.00 -6.72
C ALA A 280 23.34 4.01 -5.81
N ARG A 281 23.16 3.66 -4.52
CA ARG A 281 22.56 4.56 -3.50
C ARG A 281 23.18 5.95 -3.48
N THR A 282 24.52 6.05 -3.59
CA THR A 282 25.25 7.32 -3.61
C THR A 282 24.99 8.18 -4.85
N GLY A 283 24.47 7.59 -5.93
CA GLY A 283 24.09 8.27 -7.16
C GLY A 283 22.74 8.99 -7.07
N ALA A 284 21.96 8.82 -6.00
CA ALA A 284 20.67 9.50 -5.88
C ALA A 284 20.79 11.02 -5.91
N ALA A 285 21.82 11.57 -5.25
CA ALA A 285 22.02 13.02 -5.13
C ALA A 285 22.43 13.71 -6.43
N SER A 286 22.87 12.97 -7.46
CA SER A 286 23.11 13.53 -8.79
C SER A 286 21.87 13.54 -9.68
N ALA A 287 20.77 12.93 -9.23
CA ALA A 287 19.54 12.80 -9.99
C ALA A 287 18.31 13.42 -9.31
N LEU A 288 18.28 13.49 -7.99
CA LEU A 288 17.14 13.92 -7.18
C LEU A 288 17.50 15.13 -6.30
N ALA A 289 16.52 15.97 -6.00
CA ALA A 289 16.73 17.25 -5.30
C ALA A 289 17.24 17.11 -3.86
N ASN A 290 16.60 16.26 -3.05
CA ASN A 290 17.03 15.91 -1.69
C ASN A 290 16.63 14.46 -1.36
N PRO A 291 17.44 13.45 -1.76
CA PRO A 291 17.16 12.03 -1.54
C PRO A 291 17.44 11.57 -0.10
N SER A 292 17.06 12.38 0.89
CA SER A 292 17.17 12.06 2.30
C SER A 292 16.05 11.11 2.73
N PRO A 293 16.32 10.08 3.55
CA PRO A 293 15.26 9.29 4.19
C PRO A 293 14.56 10.06 5.33
N ALA A 294 15.07 11.24 5.72
CA ALA A 294 14.47 12.05 6.77
C ALA A 294 13.08 12.57 6.35
N LEU A 295 12.06 12.13 7.09
CA LEU A 295 10.67 12.52 6.87
C LEU A 295 10.50 14.04 7.00
N GLY A 296 9.81 14.66 6.04
CA GLY A 296 9.57 16.11 5.96
C GLY A 296 10.67 16.90 5.24
N GLU A 297 11.89 16.37 5.16
CA GLU A 297 12.99 16.99 4.41
C GLU A 297 13.12 16.44 2.98
N MET A 298 12.72 15.17 2.80
CA MET A 298 12.78 14.43 1.54
C MET A 298 12.18 15.21 0.37
N ASP A 299 12.93 15.26 -0.74
CA ASP A 299 12.50 15.81 -2.01
C ASP A 299 13.03 14.92 -3.14
N LEU A 300 12.18 14.01 -3.61
CA LEU A 300 12.55 13.03 -4.64
C LEU A 300 12.18 13.48 -6.05
N HIS A 301 11.91 14.76 -6.25
CA HIS A 301 11.75 15.31 -7.60
C HIS A 301 13.08 15.21 -8.35
N PRO A 302 13.04 14.89 -9.66
CA PRO A 302 14.23 14.87 -10.47
C PRO A 302 14.84 16.27 -10.57
N LEU A 303 16.17 16.34 -10.56
CA LEU A 303 16.89 17.55 -10.95
C LEU A 303 16.58 17.87 -12.43
N PRO A 304 16.69 19.14 -12.85
CA PRO A 304 16.51 19.51 -14.25
C PRO A 304 17.38 18.68 -15.19
N GLY A 305 16.76 18.03 -16.18
CA GLY A 305 17.44 17.15 -17.15
C GLY A 305 17.82 15.76 -16.61
N ALA A 306 17.58 15.45 -15.34
CA ALA A 306 17.79 14.14 -14.75
C ALA A 306 16.56 13.22 -14.91
N CYS A 307 16.75 11.93 -14.61
CA CYS A 307 15.71 10.90 -14.66
C CYS A 307 15.02 10.83 -16.02
N LEU A 308 15.81 10.89 -17.09
CA LEU A 308 15.38 10.74 -18.48
C LEU A 308 15.96 9.44 -19.06
N GLY A 309 15.25 8.87 -20.02
CA GLY A 309 15.72 7.77 -20.86
C GLY A 309 14.93 7.70 -22.16
N THR A 310 15.05 6.60 -22.89
CA THR A 310 14.30 6.37 -24.13
C THR A 310 12.79 6.42 -23.88
N ALA A 311 12.00 6.90 -24.84
CA ALA A 311 10.54 6.80 -24.75
C ALA A 311 10.11 5.33 -24.59
N VAL A 312 9.40 5.00 -23.50
CA VAL A 312 8.82 3.67 -23.29
C VAL A 312 7.38 3.60 -23.80
N ASP A 313 6.98 2.43 -24.28
CA ASP A 313 5.58 2.15 -24.61
C ASP A 313 4.76 1.95 -23.32
N LEU A 314 3.86 2.90 -23.05
CA LEU A 314 2.96 2.86 -21.90
C LEU A 314 1.57 2.31 -22.24
N ALA A 315 1.28 1.99 -23.51
CA ALA A 315 -0.01 1.46 -23.92
C ALA A 315 -0.45 0.21 -23.14
N PRO A 316 0.44 -0.73 -22.75
CA PRO A 316 0.07 -1.88 -21.93
C PRO A 316 -0.52 -1.52 -20.56
N PHE A 317 -0.20 -0.33 -20.02
CA PHE A 317 -0.64 0.12 -18.69
C PHE A 317 -1.85 1.06 -18.74
N ALA A 318 -2.38 1.39 -19.93
CA ALA A 318 -3.46 2.36 -20.11
C ALA A 318 -4.79 1.96 -19.43
N HIS A 319 -4.91 0.71 -19.00
CA HIS A 319 -6.06 0.19 -18.28
C HIS A 319 -5.96 0.37 -16.75
N ASP A 320 -4.83 0.82 -16.24
CA ASP A 320 -4.62 1.12 -14.83
C ASP A 320 -5.31 2.44 -14.46
N VAL A 321 -5.88 2.47 -13.26
CA VAL A 321 -6.49 3.66 -12.68
C VAL A 321 -5.43 4.75 -12.56
N GLU A 322 -5.72 5.91 -13.13
CA GLU A 322 -4.83 7.08 -13.09
C GLU A 322 -3.43 6.83 -13.71
N ALA A 323 -3.29 5.88 -14.65
CA ALA A 323 -2.03 5.58 -15.37
C ALA A 323 -1.38 6.80 -16.05
N ALA A 324 -2.15 7.86 -16.34
CA ALA A 324 -1.65 9.10 -16.94
C ALA A 324 -1.17 10.14 -15.92
N ARG A 325 -1.32 9.89 -14.62
CA ARG A 325 -0.93 10.81 -13.55
C ARG A 325 0.41 10.39 -12.93
N ASP A 326 1.20 11.37 -12.52
CA ASP A 326 2.39 11.16 -11.71
C ASP A 326 2.07 11.24 -10.20
N PHE A 327 3.09 11.17 -9.35
CA PHE A 327 2.96 11.22 -7.89
C PHE A 327 2.25 12.49 -7.40
N ASP A 328 2.46 13.64 -8.05
CA ASP A 328 1.84 14.91 -7.68
C ASP A 328 0.45 15.09 -8.30
N GLY A 329 0.00 14.12 -9.09
CA GLY A 329 -1.28 14.16 -9.80
C GLY A 329 -1.25 14.96 -11.10
N SER A 330 -0.07 15.37 -11.58
CA SER A 330 0.10 16.02 -12.88
C SER A 330 -0.21 15.04 -14.01
N GLN A 331 -0.91 15.52 -15.05
CA GLN A 331 -1.22 14.72 -16.25
C GLN A 331 -0.10 14.71 -17.29
N GLU A 332 1.02 15.38 -17.03
CA GLU A 332 2.15 15.51 -17.97
C GLU A 332 3.12 14.33 -17.89
N ARG A 333 2.58 13.10 -17.90
CA ARG A 333 3.39 11.90 -17.82
C ARG A 333 4.11 11.64 -19.15
N ASN A 334 5.39 11.99 -19.19
CA ASN A 334 6.26 11.79 -20.34
C ASN A 334 6.83 10.36 -20.36
N SER A 335 6.73 9.66 -21.49
CA SER A 335 7.31 8.33 -21.74
C SER A 335 8.84 8.25 -21.59
N GLU A 336 9.55 9.37 -21.60
CA GLU A 336 10.99 9.46 -21.38
C GLU A 336 11.36 9.58 -19.90
N ARG A 337 10.39 9.89 -19.02
CA ARG A 337 10.67 10.09 -17.59
C ARG A 337 10.91 8.76 -16.87
N ARG A 338 11.69 8.83 -15.80
CA ARG A 338 11.96 7.73 -14.88
C ARG A 338 11.58 8.12 -13.47
N GLY A 339 10.94 7.21 -12.76
CA GLY A 339 10.46 7.47 -11.40
C GLY A 339 9.08 8.12 -11.35
N ALA A 340 8.68 8.46 -10.13
CA ALA A 340 7.31 8.78 -9.77
C ALA A 340 6.88 10.20 -10.08
N TYR A 341 7.81 11.12 -10.31
CA TYR A 341 7.52 12.50 -10.67
C TYR A 341 7.70 12.70 -12.18
N GLY A 342 6.71 13.31 -12.83
CA GLY A 342 6.73 13.60 -14.27
C GLY A 342 7.56 14.85 -14.61
N THR A 343 7.82 15.71 -13.63
CA THR A 343 8.54 16.98 -13.82
C THR A 343 9.57 17.24 -12.72
N SER A 344 10.51 18.14 -13.01
CA SER A 344 11.44 18.68 -12.01
C SER A 344 10.83 19.90 -11.34
N GLY A 345 11.21 20.17 -10.09
CA GLY A 345 10.70 21.30 -9.30
C GLY A 345 10.06 20.81 -8.01
N ALA A 346 9.79 21.70 -7.06
CA ALA A 346 9.19 21.30 -5.80
C ALA A 346 7.66 21.13 -5.95
N GLY A 347 7.17 19.95 -5.60
CA GLY A 347 5.74 19.67 -5.44
C GLY A 347 5.12 20.43 -4.26
N ALA A 348 3.79 20.48 -4.24
CA ALA A 348 3.03 21.18 -3.19
C ALA A 348 3.09 20.47 -1.83
N TRP A 349 3.33 19.16 -1.82
CA TRP A 349 3.42 18.33 -0.62
C TRP A 349 4.82 17.73 -0.48
N ARG A 350 5.36 17.76 0.74
CA ARG A 350 6.64 17.13 1.07
C ARG A 350 6.40 15.77 1.72
N PRO A 351 7.03 14.68 1.22
CA PRO A 351 6.98 13.37 1.85
C PRO A 351 7.34 13.43 3.34
N GLY A 352 6.40 13.04 4.21
CA GLY A 352 6.56 13.14 5.67
C GLY A 352 5.46 12.43 6.46
N PRO A 353 5.43 12.55 7.79
CA PRO A 353 4.48 11.84 8.66
C PRO A 353 3.13 12.56 8.72
N THR A 354 2.64 12.99 7.55
CA THR A 354 1.38 13.72 7.38
C THR A 354 0.62 13.10 6.22
N PRO A 355 -0.74 13.11 6.23
CA PRO A 355 -1.51 12.65 5.09
C PRO A 355 -1.10 13.37 3.81
N LYS A 356 -1.07 12.63 2.69
CA LYS A 356 -0.97 13.23 1.36
C LYS A 356 -2.33 13.87 1.01
N PRO A 357 -2.35 15.10 0.49
CA PRO A 357 -3.58 15.87 0.26
C PRO A 357 -4.54 15.24 -0.77
#